data_AF-A0A7V6KG64-F1
#
_entry.id   AF-A0A7V6KG64-F1
#
_cell.length_a   1.000
_cell.length_b   1.000
_cell.length_c   1.000
_cell.angle_alpha   90.00
_cell.angle_beta   90.00
_cell.angle_gamma   90.00
#
_symmetry.space_group_name_H-M   'P 1'
#
loop_
_entity.id
_entity.type
_entity.pdbx_description
1 polymer ?
#
loop_
_entity_poly.entity_id
_entity_poly.type
_entity_poly.pdbx_seq_one_letter_code
_entity_poly.pdbx_strand_id
1 'polypeptide(L)'
;MENKVHLEQKGDLTISDEAISTIVAIAAKEIDGVASLKHNLSEQLSALFSRGGFRKGVKVEGDERGITLDLNMRVEYGVNVNDLAIKVQENIKSAVEAMIDIKVAAVNVNVLGVESEK
;
A
#
# COMPACT_ATOMS: atom_id res chain seq x y z
N MET A 1 19.00 7.47 -1.26
CA MET A 1 18.60 8.45 -0.24
C MET A 1 17.38 7.85 0.42
N GLU A 2 17.53 7.33 1.64
CA GLU A 2 16.44 6.69 2.39
C GLU A 2 15.56 7.79 2.98
N ASN A 3 14.26 7.74 2.71
CA ASN A 3 13.30 8.67 3.26
C ASN A 3 12.93 8.19 4.67
N LYS A 4 13.12 9.01 5.70
CA LYS A 4 12.81 8.67 7.10
C LYS A 4 11.80 9.66 7.65
N VAL A 5 10.73 9.15 8.24
CA VAL A 5 9.75 9.93 9.01
C VAL A 5 10.23 10.01 10.45
N HIS A 6 10.20 11.21 11.06
CA HIS A 6 10.74 11.49 12.39
C HIS A 6 9.61 11.95 13.32
N LEU A 7 9.51 11.36 14.52
CA LEU A 7 8.53 11.72 15.55
C LEU A 7 9.28 11.93 16.87
N GLU A 8 9.15 13.09 17.51
CA GLU A 8 9.86 13.40 18.76
C GLU A 8 9.09 12.90 20.01
N GLN A 9 9.55 11.78 20.58
CA GLN A 9 9.38 11.43 21.99
C GLN A 9 10.63 10.67 22.46
N LYS A 10 11.50 11.30 23.29
CA LYS A 10 12.70 10.67 23.91
C LYS A 10 13.30 9.50 23.09
N GLY A 11 13.64 9.78 21.84
CA GLY A 11 14.10 8.79 20.87
C GLY A 11 13.44 8.98 19.50
N ASP A 12 14.07 8.44 18.46
CA ASP A 12 13.60 8.53 17.08
C ASP A 12 12.86 7.24 16.72
N LEU A 13 11.55 7.32 16.51
CA LEU A 13 10.78 6.21 15.93
C LEU A 13 10.88 6.28 14.41
N THR A 14 11.57 5.31 13.80
CA THR A 14 11.59 5.14 12.33
C THR A 14 10.84 3.87 11.97
N ILE A 15 9.85 4.00 11.09
CA ILE A 15 9.10 2.87 10.53
C ILE A 15 9.56 2.65 9.11
N SER A 16 9.85 1.41 8.73
CA SER A 16 10.28 1.11 7.38
C SER A 16 9.10 1.11 6.41
N ASP A 17 9.35 1.54 5.17
CA ASP A 17 8.39 1.42 4.06
C ASP A 17 7.88 -0.01 3.91
N GLU A 18 8.74 -0.99 4.25
CA GLU A 18 8.41 -2.40 4.21
C GLU A 18 7.32 -2.79 5.23
N ALA A 19 7.40 -2.24 6.45
CA ALA A 19 6.39 -2.47 7.48
C ALA A 19 5.06 -1.83 7.08
N ILE A 20 5.08 -0.57 6.62
CA ILE A 20 3.89 0.13 6.12
C ILE A 20 3.24 -0.64 4.97
N SER A 21 4.04 -1.06 3.99
CA SER A 21 3.55 -1.84 2.84
C SER A 21 2.88 -3.15 3.25
N THR A 22 3.33 -3.75 4.35
CA THR A 22 2.74 -5.00 4.87
C THR A 22 1.35 -4.72 5.45
N ILE A 23 1.19 -3.65 6.22
CA ILE A 23 -0.10 -3.21 6.76
C ILE A 23 -1.08 -2.93 5.62
N VAL A 24 -0.65 -2.14 4.62
CA VAL A 24 -1.46 -1.82 3.44
C VAL A 24 -1.89 -3.08 2.71
N ALA A 25 -0.99 -4.04 2.54
CA ALA A 25 -1.28 -5.28 1.84
C ALA A 25 -2.29 -6.17 2.58
N ILE A 26 -2.25 -6.19 3.92
CA ILE A 26 -3.22 -6.91 4.74
C ILE A 26 -4.58 -6.21 4.65
N ALA A 27 -4.61 -4.90 4.91
CA ALA A 27 -5.85 -4.11 4.89
C ALA A 27 -6.56 -4.16 3.53
N ALA A 28 -5.83 -4.11 2.42
CA ALA A 28 -6.46 -4.20 1.10
C ALA A 28 -7.07 -5.59 0.83
N LYS A 29 -6.45 -6.67 1.35
CA LYS A 29 -6.93 -8.05 1.17
C LYS A 29 -8.16 -8.39 1.99
N GLU A 30 -8.46 -7.62 3.03
CA GLU A 30 -9.66 -7.78 3.85
C GLU A 30 -10.94 -7.30 3.14
N ILE A 31 -10.79 -6.60 2.02
CA ILE A 31 -11.92 -6.07 1.26
C ILE A 31 -12.31 -7.07 0.16
N ASP A 32 -13.54 -7.60 0.28
CA ASP A 32 -14.14 -8.45 -0.75
C ASP A 32 -14.17 -7.73 -2.11
N GLY A 33 -13.82 -8.45 -3.19
CA GLY A 33 -13.68 -7.89 -4.53
C GLY A 33 -12.26 -7.51 -4.92
N VAL A 34 -11.30 -7.51 -3.97
CA VAL A 34 -9.87 -7.37 -4.28
C VAL A 34 -9.28 -8.72 -4.67
N ALA A 35 -9.15 -8.96 -5.98
CA ALA A 35 -8.61 -10.21 -6.50
C ALA A 35 -7.13 -10.40 -6.15
N SER A 36 -6.32 -9.36 -6.39
CA SER A 36 -4.90 -9.38 -6.04
C SER A 36 -4.31 -7.97 -5.97
N LEU A 37 -3.43 -7.75 -5.00
CA LEU A 37 -2.43 -6.70 -5.12
C LEU A 37 -1.32 -7.22 -6.03
N LYS A 38 -0.90 -6.45 -7.04
CA LYS A 38 0.01 -6.98 -8.06
C LYS A 38 1.25 -7.59 -7.42
N HIS A 39 1.36 -8.92 -7.51
CA HIS A 39 2.48 -9.73 -7.07
C HIS A 39 3.15 -10.29 -8.33
N ASN A 40 3.95 -9.47 -9.01
CA ASN A 40 4.80 -9.99 -10.08
C ASN A 40 5.99 -10.72 -9.44
N LEU A 41 5.77 -11.98 -9.02
CA LEU A 41 6.84 -12.87 -8.57
C LEU A 41 7.94 -13.01 -9.66
N SER A 42 7.56 -12.88 -10.93
CA SER A 42 8.46 -12.86 -12.09
C SER A 42 9.33 -11.59 -12.19
N GLU A 43 8.87 -10.44 -11.66
CA GLU A 43 9.71 -9.22 -11.57
C GLU A 43 10.56 -9.20 -10.30
N GLN A 44 10.19 -9.93 -9.24
CA GLN A 44 11.01 -10.03 -8.02
C GLN A 44 12.40 -10.61 -8.31
N LEU A 45 12.52 -11.56 -9.24
CA LEU A 45 13.81 -12.14 -9.60
C LEU A 45 14.68 -11.15 -10.43
N SER A 46 14.07 -10.27 -11.22
CA SER A 46 14.77 -9.24 -11.99
C SER A 46 15.12 -8.02 -11.12
N ALA A 47 14.26 -7.68 -10.15
CA ALA A 47 14.47 -6.59 -9.19
C ALA A 47 15.56 -6.89 -8.16
N LEU A 48 15.92 -8.15 -7.93
CA LEU A 48 17.11 -8.51 -7.14
C LEU A 48 18.43 -8.03 -7.79
N PHE A 49 18.44 -7.84 -9.13
CA PHE A 49 19.57 -7.30 -9.88
C PHE A 49 19.51 -5.78 -10.12
N SER A 50 18.36 -5.15 -9.87
CA SER A 50 18.19 -3.69 -9.99
C SER A 50 18.39 -3.04 -8.61
N ARG A 51 19.37 -2.13 -8.50
CA ARG A 51 19.69 -1.35 -7.28
C ARG A 51 18.62 -0.29 -6.93
N GLY A 52 17.34 -0.68 -6.90
CA GLY A 52 16.20 0.19 -6.65
C GLY A 52 14.94 -0.64 -6.46
N GLY A 53 14.86 -1.33 -5.32
CA GLY A 53 13.86 -2.37 -5.07
C GLY A 53 12.45 -1.82 -4.87
N PHE A 54 11.57 -2.01 -5.86
CA PHE A 54 10.12 -2.05 -5.65
C PHE A 54 9.75 -3.40 -5.04
N ARG A 55 9.76 -3.46 -3.71
CA ARG A 55 9.33 -4.63 -2.92
C ARG A 55 7.90 -4.36 -2.44
N LYS A 56 6.93 -5.20 -2.81
CA LYS A 56 5.54 -5.26 -2.25
C LYS A 56 4.42 -4.43 -2.92
N GLY A 57 4.63 -3.76 -4.05
CA GLY A 57 3.52 -3.22 -4.87
C GLY A 57 2.79 -2.00 -4.32
N VAL A 58 3.27 -1.45 -3.20
CA VAL A 58 2.82 -0.19 -2.60
C VAL A 58 4.02 0.77 -2.57
N LYS A 59 3.82 1.99 -3.06
CA LYS A 59 4.78 3.09 -2.92
C LYS A 59 4.39 3.92 -1.72
N VAL A 60 5.36 4.21 -0.86
CA VAL A 60 5.17 5.04 0.35
C VAL A 60 6.00 6.31 0.19
N GLU A 61 5.35 7.46 0.33
CA GLU A 61 6.03 8.76 0.33
C GLU A 61 5.59 9.55 1.56
N GLY A 62 6.55 10.01 2.37
CA GLY A 62 6.30 10.86 3.53
C GLY A 62 6.71 12.30 3.26
N ASP A 63 5.88 13.24 3.71
CA ASP A 63 6.19 14.67 3.81
C ASP A 63 5.69 15.25 5.14
N GLU A 64 5.79 16.57 5.31
CA GLU A 64 5.33 17.27 6.53
C GLU A 64 3.83 17.11 6.81
N ARG A 65 3.02 16.71 5.83
CA ARG A 65 1.56 16.58 5.93
C ARG A 65 1.12 15.15 6.28
N GLY A 66 2.04 14.19 6.27
CA GLY A 66 1.80 12.78 6.55
C GLY A 66 2.36 11.87 5.46
N ILE A 67 1.80 10.68 5.34
CA ILE A 67 2.19 9.71 4.30
C ILE A 67 1.15 9.63 3.18
N THR A 68 1.65 9.49 1.96
CA THR A 68 0.87 9.14 0.77
C THR A 68 1.20 7.71 0.37
N LEU A 69 0.17 6.96 0.00
CA LEU A 69 0.25 5.54 -0.35
C LEU A 69 -0.26 5.35 -1.76
N ASP A 70 0.58 4.85 -2.67
CA ASP A 70 0.13 4.45 -4.02
C ASP A 70 0.11 2.93 -4.11
N LEU A 71 -1.05 2.35 -4.44
CA LEU A 71 -1.22 0.91 -4.58
C LEU A 71 -1.74 0.53 -5.97
N ASN A 72 -1.24 -0.60 -6.46
CA ASN A 72 -1.71 -1.21 -7.69
C ASN A 72 -2.46 -2.51 -7.38
N MET A 73 -3.70 -2.60 -7.82
CA MET A 73 -4.56 -3.75 -7.55
C MET A 73 -5.31 -4.21 -8.79
N ARG A 74 -5.67 -5.49 -8.79
CA ARG A 74 -6.66 -6.08 -9.69
C ARG A 74 -7.91 -6.39 -8.88
N VAL A 75 -9.04 -6.31 -9.55
CA VAL A 75 -10.36 -6.46 -8.94
C VAL A 75 -11.08 -7.65 -9.55
N GLU A 76 -12.03 -8.20 -8.82
CA GLU A 76 -12.86 -9.29 -9.32
C GLU A 76 -13.84 -8.81 -10.40
N TYR A 77 -14.18 -9.68 -11.34
CA TYR A 77 -15.22 -9.39 -12.32
C TYR A 77 -16.59 -9.19 -11.63
N GLY A 78 -17.34 -8.18 -12.06
CA GLY A 78 -18.69 -7.91 -11.57
C GLY A 78 -18.78 -6.95 -10.37
N VAL A 79 -17.64 -6.48 -9.84
CA VAL A 79 -17.62 -5.49 -8.76
C VAL A 79 -17.76 -4.06 -9.28
N ASN A 80 -18.38 -3.19 -8.49
CA ASN A 80 -18.33 -1.74 -8.74
C ASN A 80 -16.95 -1.21 -8.30
N VAL A 81 -16.13 -0.85 -9.28
CA VAL A 81 -14.74 -0.40 -9.05
C VAL A 81 -14.68 0.85 -8.18
N ASN A 82 -15.63 1.78 -8.32
CA ASN A 82 -15.63 3.02 -7.53
C ASN A 82 -15.90 2.72 -6.06
N ASP A 83 -16.98 1.99 -5.77
CA ASP A 83 -17.34 1.62 -4.40
C ASP A 83 -16.25 0.78 -3.74
N LEU A 84 -15.63 -0.12 -4.50
CA LEU A 84 -14.51 -0.94 -4.03
C LEU A 84 -13.27 -0.08 -3.71
N ALA A 85 -12.90 0.85 -4.60
CA ALA A 85 -11.75 1.72 -4.39
C ALA A 85 -11.93 2.58 -3.13
N ILE A 86 -13.12 3.15 -2.91
CA ILE A 86 -13.43 3.93 -1.70
C ILE A 86 -13.25 3.07 -0.45
N LYS A 87 -13.83 1.86 -0.42
CA LYS A 87 -13.67 0.93 0.71
C LYS A 87 -12.22 0.58 0.98
N VAL A 88 -11.44 0.33 -0.07
CA VAL A 88 -10.01 0.03 0.05
C VAL A 88 -9.25 1.24 0.62
N GLN A 89 -9.52 2.46 0.13
CA GLN A 89 -8.90 3.68 0.64
C GLN A 89 -9.20 3.91 2.12
N GLU A 90 -10.47 3.76 2.52
CA GLU A 90 -10.92 3.93 3.89
C GLU A 90 -10.31 2.89 4.83
N ASN A 91 -10.28 1.61 4.41
CA ASN A 91 -9.72 0.54 5.23
C ASN A 91 -8.20 0.69 5.40
N ILE A 92 -7.47 0.97 4.31
CA ILE A 92 -6.03 1.22 4.37
C ILE A 92 -5.71 2.40 5.27
N LYS A 93 -6.41 3.52 5.09
CA LYS A 93 -6.21 4.72 5.91
C LYS A 93 -6.41 4.39 7.39
N SER A 94 -7.54 3.77 7.72
CA SER A 94 -7.88 3.44 9.10
C SER A 94 -6.88 2.48 9.73
N ALA A 95 -6.48 1.42 9.02
CA ALA A 95 -5.52 0.44 9.51
C ALA A 95 -4.14 1.05 9.77
N VAL A 96 -3.65 1.87 8.83
CA VAL A 96 -2.35 2.52 8.97
C VAL A 96 -2.38 3.54 10.10
N GLU A 97 -3.33 4.48 10.11
CA GLU A 97 -3.43 5.49 11.18
C GLU A 97 -3.56 4.83 12.57
N ALA A 98 -4.33 3.75 12.70
CA ALA A 98 -4.51 3.03 13.96
C ALA A 98 -3.26 2.27 14.44
N MET A 99 -2.44 1.75 13.51
CA MET A 99 -1.27 0.95 13.87
C MET A 99 -0.02 1.77 14.16
N ILE A 100 0.17 2.88 13.45
CA ILE A 100 1.43 3.64 13.51
C ILE A 100 1.27 5.07 14.04
N ASP A 101 0.04 5.52 14.28
CA ASP A 101 -0.27 6.89 14.73
C ASP A 101 0.33 7.96 13.80
N ILE A 102 0.41 7.66 12.50
CA ILE A 102 0.87 8.57 11.45
C ILE A 102 -0.31 8.92 10.57
N LYS A 103 -0.52 10.21 10.35
CA LYS A 103 -1.54 10.73 9.45
C LYS A 103 -1.34 10.24 8.01
N VAL A 104 -2.39 9.71 7.40
CA VAL A 104 -2.42 9.35 5.98
C VAL A 104 -3.05 10.49 5.20
N ALA A 105 -2.21 11.19 4.42
CA ALA A 105 -2.63 12.32 3.61
C ALA A 105 -3.48 11.89 2.42
N ALA A 106 -3.08 10.80 1.75
CA ALA A 106 -3.80 10.24 0.61
C ALA A 106 -3.52 8.75 0.42
N VAL A 107 -4.52 8.05 -0.12
CA VAL A 107 -4.42 6.66 -0.57
C VAL A 107 -4.84 6.63 -2.04
N ASN A 108 -3.90 6.41 -2.95
CA ASN A 108 -4.14 6.39 -4.38
C ASN A 108 -4.27 4.94 -4.86
N VAL A 109 -5.43 4.60 -5.40
CA VAL A 109 -5.73 3.25 -5.90
C VAL A 109 -5.65 3.24 -7.42
N ASN A 110 -4.74 2.45 -7.97
CA ASN A 110 -4.65 2.20 -9.40
C ASN A 110 -5.14 0.78 -9.73
N VAL A 111 -6.23 0.69 -10.49
CA VAL A 111 -6.84 -0.58 -10.89
C VAL A 111 -6.25 -1.02 -12.22
N LEU A 112 -5.41 -2.05 -12.17
CA LEU A 112 -4.66 -2.56 -13.33
C LEU A 112 -5.48 -3.47 -14.25
N GLY A 113 -6.60 -3.98 -13.77
CA GLY A 113 -7.45 -4.88 -14.56
C GLY A 113 -8.42 -5.67 -13.69
N VAL A 114 -9.18 -6.50 -14.38
CA VAL A 114 -10.17 -7.41 -13.79
C VAL A 114 -9.67 -8.86 -13.89
N GLU A 115 -9.91 -9.65 -12.85
CA GLU A 115 -9.67 -11.09 -12.83
C GLU A 115 -11.02 -11.81 -12.69
N SER A 116 -11.23 -12.85 -13.49
CA SER A 116 -12.35 -13.76 -13.27
C SER A 116 -11.99 -14.70 -12.13
N GLU A 117 -12.95 -14.99 -11.26
CA GLU A 117 -12.86 -16.09 -10.31
C GLU A 117 -12.43 -17.37 -11.07
N LYS A 118 -11.46 -18.11 -10.51
CA LYS A 118 -10.99 -19.37 -11.12
C LYS A 118 -12.04 -20.47 -11.02
#